data_AF-A0AAN0T3Q8-F1
#
_entry.id   AF-A0AAN0T3Q8-F1
#
_cell.length_a   1.000
_cell.length_b   1.000
_cell.length_c   1.000
_cell.angle_alpha   90.00
_cell.angle_beta   90.00
_cell.angle_gamma   90.00
#
_symmetry.space_group_name_H-M   'P 1'
#
loop_
_entity.id
_entity.type
_entity.pdbx_description
1 polymer ?
#
loop_
_entity_poly.entity_id
_entity_poly.type
_entity_poly.pdbx_seq_one_letter_code
_entity_poly.pdbx_strand_id
1 'polypeptide(L)' 'MGATFGWQKYVAQEGAVVGIAAFGTSGPGEQSIEHFGFTVKHIVEQTMAIIDANTVVSRE' A
#
# COMPACT_ATOMS: atom_id res chain seq x y z
N MET A 1 11.87 -1.65 -3.88
CA MET A 1 10.51 -2.20 -3.69
C MET A 1 10.65 -3.66 -3.27
N GLY A 2 9.75 -4.19 -2.42
CA GLY A 2 9.87 -5.54 -1.87
C GLY A 2 8.51 -6.16 -1.55
N ALA A 3 8.50 -7.42 -1.11
CA ALA A 3 7.27 -8.14 -0.79
C ALA A 3 6.56 -7.56 0.45
N THR A 4 5.24 -7.67 0.48
CA THR A 4 4.42 -7.28 1.66
C THR A 4 4.53 -8.29 2.81
N PHE A 5 4.89 -9.54 2.51
CA PHE A 5 4.98 -10.61 3.49
C PHE A 5 5.99 -10.28 4.61
N GLY A 6 5.55 -10.43 5.86
CA GLY A 6 6.37 -10.18 7.05
C GLY A 6 6.32 -8.74 7.59
N TRP A 7 5.78 -7.78 6.85
CA TRP A 7 5.63 -6.39 7.32
C TRP A 7 4.39 -6.16 8.19
N GLN A 8 3.40 -7.05 8.11
CA GLN A 8 2.15 -6.96 8.88
C GLN A 8 2.38 -6.86 10.40
N LYS A 9 3.48 -7.42 10.93
CA LYS A 9 3.83 -7.33 12.35
C LYS A 9 4.30 -5.95 12.82
N TYR A 10 4.56 -5.03 11.89
CA TYR A 10 5.07 -3.69 12.16
C TYR A 10 4.06 -2.58 11.89
N VAL A 11 2.87 -2.94 11.38
CA VAL A 11 1.78 -2.00 11.14
C VAL A 11 0.64 -2.28 12.11
N ALA A 12 -0.20 -1.26 12.36
CA ALA A 12 -1.43 -1.42 13.13
C ALA A 12 -2.37 -2.45 12.47
N GLN A 13 -3.31 -2.99 13.23
CA GLN A 13 -4.28 -3.98 12.75
C GLN A 13 -5.11 -3.47 11.56
N GLU A 14 -5.44 -2.18 11.56
CA GLU A 14 -6.16 -1.48 10.49
C GLU A 14 -5.21 -0.79 9.50
N GLY A 15 -3.90 -1.01 9.62
CA GLY A 15 -2.90 -0.45 8.72
C GLY A 15 -2.81 -1.18 7.38
N ALA A 16 -2.11 -0.57 6.42
CA ALA A 16 -1.81 -1.20 5.13
C ALA A 16 -0.30 -1.29 4.89
N VAL A 17 0.10 -2.25 4.06
CA VAL A 17 1.48 -2.42 3.57
C VAL A 17 1.46 -2.32 2.06
N VAL A 18 2.28 -1.41 1.51
CA VAL A 18 2.46 -1.26 0.06
C VAL A 18 3.75 -1.97 -0.36
N GLY A 19 3.62 -2.94 -1.26
CA GLY A 19 4.69 -3.84 -1.68
C GLY A 19 4.37 -4.52 -3.01
N ILE A 20 5.33 -5.27 -3.53
CA ILE A 20 5.17 -6.04 -4.77
C ILE A 20 4.68 -7.45 -4.43
N ALA A 21 3.56 -7.85 -5.02
CA ALA A 21 2.97 -9.20 -4.86
C ALA A 21 3.23 -10.14 -6.05
N ALA A 22 3.88 -9.66 -7.11
CA ALA A 22 4.16 -10.41 -8.34
C ALA A 22 5.66 -10.39 -8.68
N PHE A 23 6.06 -11.18 -9.68
CA PHE A 23 7.41 -11.06 -10.22
C PHE A 23 7.62 -9.69 -10.88
N GLY A 24 8.89 -9.28 -10.96
CA GLY A 24 9.28 -8.02 -11.55
C GLY A 24 8.81 -7.88 -13.00
N THR A 25 8.81 -6.65 -13.50
CA THR A 25 8.55 -6.35 -14.91
C THR A 25 9.83 -5.91 -15.60
N SER A 26 9.95 -6.18 -16.90
CA SER A 26 11.08 -5.67 -17.69
C SER A 26 10.76 -4.26 -18.18
N GLY A 27 11.65 -3.31 -17.93
CA GLY A 27 11.50 -1.95 -18.45
C GLY A 27 12.22 -0.91 -17.60
N PRO A 28 12.10 0.38 -17.95
CA PRO A 28 12.63 1.46 -17.16
C PRO A 28 12.07 1.44 -15.73
N GLY A 29 12.92 1.82 -14.76
CA GLY A 29 12.54 1.80 -13.34
C GLY A 29 11.32 2.66 -13.03
N GLU A 30 11.18 3.81 -13.69
CA GLU A 30 10.05 4.73 -13.50
C GLU A 30 8.70 4.10 -13.88
N GLN A 31 8.65 3.40 -15.03
CA GLN A 31 7.46 2.67 -15.44
C GLN A 31 7.17 1.49 -14.51
N SER A 32 8.21 0.85 -13.98
CA SER A 32 8.05 -0.24 -13.01
C SER A 32 7.47 0.26 -11.68
N ILE A 33 7.92 1.42 -11.20
CA ILE A 33 7.43 2.07 -9.99
C ILE A 33 5.93 2.40 -10.14
N GLU A 34 5.55 2.99 -11.27
CA GLU A 34 4.15 3.30 -11.56
C GLU A 34 3.29 2.03 -11.69
N HIS A 35 3.79 1.03 -12.42
CA HIS A 35 3.11 -0.26 -12.61
C HIS A 35 2.83 -0.98 -11.30
N PHE A 36 3.78 -0.96 -10.36
CA PHE A 36 3.61 -1.59 -9.04
C PHE A 36 2.87 -0.71 -8.04
N GLY A 37 2.33 0.45 -8.47
CA GLY A 37 1.51 1.31 -7.60
C GLY A 37 2.32 2.11 -6.59
N PHE A 38 3.63 2.25 -6.76
CA PHE A 38 4.47 3.11 -5.92
C PHE A 38 4.35 4.58 -6.37
N THR A 39 3.12 5.07 -6.45
CA THR A 39 2.78 6.44 -6.82
C THR A 39 2.20 7.18 -5.63
N VAL A 40 2.41 8.49 -5.56
CA VAL A 40 1.85 9.34 -4.50
C VAL A 40 0.33 9.18 -4.42
N LYS A 41 -0.34 9.16 -5.58
CA LYS A 41 -1.78 8.98 -5.67
C LYS A 41 -2.24 7.70 -4.98
N HIS A 42 -1.61 6.57 -5.28
CA HIS A 42 -1.99 5.28 -4.70
C HIS A 42 -1.77 5.25 -3.19
N ILE A 43 -0.66 5.81 -2.69
CA ILE A 43 -0.40 5.91 -1.24
C ILE A 43 -1.48 6.74 -0.54
N VAL A 44 -1.86 7.88 -1.11
CA VAL A 44 -2.92 8.74 -0.56
C VAL A 44 -4.25 8.01 -0.53
N GLU A 45 -4.63 7.35 -1.62
CA GLU A 45 -5.88 6.58 -1.68
C GLU A 45 -5.94 5.48 -0.61
N GLN A 46 -4.86 4.72 -0.42
CA GLN A 46 -4.79 3.69 0.63
C GLN A 46 -4.88 4.31 2.03
N THR A 47 -4.21 5.44 2.26
CA THR A 47 -4.22 6.12 3.55
C THR A 47 -5.61 6.66 3.89
N MET A 48 -6.28 7.29 2.92
CA MET A 48 -7.64 7.80 3.10
C MET A 48 -8.64 6.67 3.37
N ALA A 49 -8.52 5.53 2.69
CA ALA A 49 -9.37 4.37 2.95
C ALA A 49 -9.25 3.86 4.40
N ILE A 50 -8.05 3.85 4.96
CA ILE A 50 -7.81 3.49 6.38
C ILE A 50 -8.46 4.51 7.31
N ILE A 51 -8.27 5.80 7.03
CA ILE A 51 -8.84 6.88 7.86
C ILE A 51 -10.36 6.80 7.84
N ASP A 52 -10.97 6.69 6.66
CA ASP A 52 -12.41 6.64 6.51
C ASP A 52 -12.99 5.41 7.24
N ALA A 53 -12.38 4.23 7.09
CA ALA A 53 -12.79 3.04 7.83
C ALA A 53 -12.73 3.24 9.37
N ASN A 54 -11.67 3.86 9.87
CA ASN A 54 -11.52 4.13 11.31
C ASN A 54 -12.51 5.18 11.84
N THR A 55 -12.86 6.18 11.02
CA THR A 55 -13.84 7.20 11.43
C THR A 55 -15.26 6.66 11.54
N VAL A 56 -15.61 5.62 10.77
CA VAL A 56 -16.92 4.95 10.86
C VAL A 56 -16.98 4.09 12.12
N VAL A 57 -15.92 3.33 12.43
CA VAL A 57 -15.87 2.44 13.61
C VAL A 57 -15.87 3.21 14.94
N SER A 58 -15.27 4.39 15.02
CA SER A 58 -15.29 5.22 16.25
C SER A 58 -16.61 5.96 16.52
N ARG A 59 -17.62 5.82 15.64
CA ARG A 59 -18.97 6.41 15.83
C ARG A 59 -20.02 5.40 16.31
N GLU A 60 -19.65 4.14 16.51
CA GLU A 60 -20.46 3.09 17.17
C GLU A 60 -19.95 2.81 18.58
#